data_AF-A0A9D3SER8-F1
#
_entry.id   AF-A0A9D3SER8-F1
#
_cell.length_a   1.000
_cell.length_b   1.000
_cell.length_c   1.000
_cell.angle_alpha   90.00
_cell.angle_beta   90.00
_cell.angle_gamma   90.00
#
_symmetry.space_group_name_H-M   'P 1'
#
loop_
_entity.id
_entity.type
_entity.pdbx_description
1 polymer ?
#
loop_
_entity_poly.entity_id
_entity_poly.type
_entity_poly.pdbx_seq_one_letter_code
_entity_poly.pdbx_strand_id
1 'polypeptide(L)'
;MQTGICTASGERKPDPLVHITSTDQQNHVKKEQPEDEDYPYCEDCRSFYINKCEVHGPALFIRDAPIPMGVTDQARQSLPPCLEVRQSGIPDAGLGVFNKGETVPVGAHFGPYQGDLVDREEAMKSGYSWVIYKSTQCQKYIDGRREMNANWMRYVNCARNDAEQNLVACRYRGEILYRCCQPINPGQELLVGYEEEYAKALGLTFNSFWKNKCSTNEMTNAQLQVFSCSWCSLSYTSQIYLHNHLRRNHYKEYMRTSGQNGFLLLSGQS
;
A
#
# COMPACT_ATOMS: atom_id res chain seq x y z
N MET A 1 -21.02 -52.14 53.65
CA MET A 1 -21.44 -51.43 54.87
C MET A 1 -20.50 -50.22 54.99
N GLN A 2 -20.91 -49.01 54.58
CA GLN A 2 -21.50 -47.97 55.47
C GLN A 2 -20.58 -47.72 56.68
N THR A 3 -20.06 -46.54 56.99
CA THR A 3 -20.47 -45.13 56.83
C THR A 3 -19.30 -44.26 57.30
N GLY A 4 -19.24 -42.98 56.90
CA GLY A 4 -18.25 -42.02 57.42
C GLY A 4 -18.56 -41.51 58.83
N ILE A 5 -17.62 -40.73 59.41
CA ILE A 5 -17.78 -39.34 59.90
C ILE A 5 -16.54 -38.88 60.70
N CYS A 6 -16.27 -37.59 60.56
CA CYS A 6 -15.21 -36.70 61.04
C CYS A 6 -15.05 -36.56 62.58
N THR A 7 -13.92 -35.97 63.04
CA THR A 7 -13.87 -34.72 63.86
C THR A 7 -12.44 -34.15 64.02
N ALA A 8 -12.36 -32.83 64.25
CA ALA A 8 -11.25 -31.88 64.42
C ALA A 8 -10.03 -32.34 65.28
N SER A 9 -8.82 -31.77 65.23
CA SER A 9 -8.44 -30.36 65.52
C SER A 9 -6.90 -30.22 65.41
N GLY A 10 -6.37 -29.00 65.23
CA GLY A 10 -5.09 -28.59 65.85
C GLY A 10 -3.97 -28.12 64.92
N GLU A 11 -3.74 -26.81 64.93
CA GLU A 11 -2.67 -26.06 64.27
C GLU A 11 -1.26 -26.33 64.84
N ARG A 12 -0.21 -26.16 64.01
CA ARG A 12 1.10 -25.59 64.39
C ARG A 12 1.94 -25.20 63.17
N LYS A 13 2.37 -23.94 63.12
CA LYS A 13 3.51 -23.35 62.36
C LYS A 13 4.65 -23.06 63.38
N PRO A 14 5.89 -22.63 63.03
CA PRO A 14 6.53 -22.43 61.71
C PRO A 14 8.01 -22.95 61.59
N ASP A 15 8.58 -22.75 60.39
CA ASP A 15 9.98 -22.60 59.87
C ASP A 15 11.14 -22.26 60.85
N PRO A 16 12.45 -22.32 60.49
CA PRO A 16 13.03 -22.19 59.12
C PRO A 16 14.28 -23.06 58.78
N LEU A 17 14.54 -23.28 57.49
CA LEU A 17 15.87 -23.71 57.01
C LEU A 17 16.32 -22.91 55.79
N VAL A 18 17.55 -22.44 55.93
CA VAL A 18 18.36 -21.62 55.04
C VAL A 18 18.89 -22.48 53.89
N HIS A 19 18.82 -21.99 52.65
CA HIS A 19 19.95 -22.08 51.70
C HIS A 19 19.73 -21.27 50.42
N ILE A 20 20.59 -20.25 50.25
CA ILE A 20 21.00 -19.62 48.98
C ILE A 20 22.33 -20.35 48.63
N THR A 21 22.71 -20.78 47.44
CA THR A 21 22.83 -20.19 46.08
C THR A 21 23.07 -21.37 45.12
N SER A 22 22.60 -21.38 43.87
CA SER A 22 23.30 -21.00 42.62
C SER A 22 22.67 -21.91 41.55
N THR A 23 22.24 -21.55 40.34
CA THR A 23 22.85 -20.77 39.27
C THR A 23 21.76 -20.50 38.23
N ASP A 24 21.88 -19.36 37.54
CA ASP A 24 21.00 -18.86 36.51
C ASP A 24 20.70 -19.85 35.36
N GLN A 25 19.42 -20.13 35.14
CA GLN A 25 18.88 -20.38 33.81
C GLN A 25 17.75 -19.41 33.59
N GLN A 26 18.11 -18.18 33.28
CA GLN A 26 17.18 -17.20 32.75
C GLN A 26 16.82 -17.66 31.34
N ASN A 27 15.80 -18.51 31.26
CA ASN A 27 15.07 -18.78 30.03
C ASN A 27 14.54 -17.43 29.55
N HIS A 28 15.29 -16.84 28.63
CA HIS A 28 14.92 -15.67 27.87
C HIS A 28 13.72 -16.09 27.01
N VAL A 29 12.53 -16.06 27.59
CA VAL A 29 11.28 -16.03 26.84
C VAL A 29 11.44 -14.81 25.95
N LYS A 30 11.75 -15.04 24.68
CA LYS A 30 11.65 -14.02 23.65
C LYS A 30 10.21 -13.56 23.72
N LYS A 31 10.00 -12.39 24.29
CA LYS A 31 8.77 -11.64 24.17
C LYS A 31 8.56 -11.53 22.67
N GLU A 32 7.58 -12.25 22.13
CA GLU A 32 7.11 -11.99 20.78
C GLU A 32 6.81 -10.50 20.74
N GLN A 33 7.64 -9.77 19.99
CA GLN A 33 7.36 -8.37 19.73
C GLN A 33 6.00 -8.35 19.01
N PRO A 34 5.06 -7.46 19.38
CA PRO A 34 3.87 -7.29 18.58
C PRO A 34 4.33 -6.82 17.19
N GLU A 35 4.37 -7.74 16.23
CA GLU A 35 4.66 -7.43 14.84
C GLU A 35 3.53 -6.52 14.33
N ASP A 36 3.89 -5.30 13.95
CA ASP A 36 3.08 -4.28 13.28
C ASP A 36 1.96 -3.60 14.12
N GLU A 37 2.31 -2.73 15.07
CA GLU A 37 1.40 -1.63 15.43
C GLU A 37 1.44 -0.57 14.31
N ASP A 38 0.58 -0.72 13.30
CA ASP A 38 0.42 0.24 12.20
C ASP A 38 -0.06 1.61 12.76
N TYR A 39 0.86 2.52 13.07
CA TYR A 39 0.54 3.87 13.51
C TYR A 39 0.22 4.79 12.32
N PRO A 40 -0.79 5.67 12.42
CA PRO A 40 -1.01 6.72 11.43
C PRO A 40 0.22 7.63 11.25
N TYR A 41 0.43 8.11 10.03
CA TYR A 41 1.51 9.02 9.66
C TYR A 41 0.96 10.39 9.28
N CYS A 42 1.55 11.45 9.84
CA CYS A 42 1.22 12.83 9.49
C CYS A 42 2.16 13.30 8.38
N GLU A 43 1.61 13.62 7.20
CA GLU A 43 2.37 14.10 6.05
C GLU A 43 3.04 15.46 6.31
N ASP A 44 2.37 16.35 7.03
CA ASP A 44 2.89 17.70 7.32
C ASP A 44 4.03 17.69 8.34
N CYS A 45 3.88 16.90 9.42
CA CYS A 45 4.90 16.75 10.46
C CYS A 45 5.98 15.72 10.13
N ARG A 46 5.74 14.87 9.12
CA ARG A 46 6.57 13.72 8.76
C ARG A 46 6.85 12.77 9.94
N SER A 47 5.84 12.54 10.78
CA SER A 47 5.97 11.72 11.99
C SER A 47 4.76 10.81 12.22
N PHE A 48 5.02 9.66 12.84
CA PHE A 48 3.98 8.74 13.30
C PHE A 48 3.36 9.24 14.61
N TYR A 49 2.07 8.96 14.81
CA TYR A 49 1.36 9.35 16.02
C TYR A 49 0.37 8.30 16.50
N ILE A 50 0.00 8.36 17.78
CA ILE A 50 -1.03 7.52 18.38
C ILE A 50 -2.32 8.33 18.49
N ASN A 51 -3.39 7.88 17.83
CA ASN A 51 -4.72 8.52 17.76
C ASN A 51 -4.78 9.86 16.99
N LYS A 52 -3.95 10.85 17.35
CA LYS A 52 -3.93 12.17 16.70
C LYS A 52 -2.52 12.76 16.61
N CYS A 53 -2.26 13.52 15.54
CA CYS A 53 -1.12 14.40 15.47
C CYS A 53 -1.33 15.56 16.47
N GLU A 54 -0.29 15.94 17.19
CA GLU A 54 -0.39 17.03 18.18
C GLU A 54 -0.63 18.39 17.52
N VAL A 55 -0.16 18.57 16.27
CA VAL A 55 -0.30 19.82 15.51
C VAL A 55 -1.57 19.81 14.66
N HIS A 56 -1.84 18.71 13.95
CA HIS A 56 -2.89 18.63 12.93
C HIS A 56 -4.13 17.85 13.37
N GLY A 57 -4.15 17.33 14.60
CA GLY A 57 -5.29 16.58 15.12
C GLY A 57 -5.42 15.17 14.54
N PRO A 58 -6.62 14.55 14.65
CA PRO A 58 -6.85 13.20 14.14
C PRO A 58 -6.86 13.17 12.61
N ALA A 59 -6.51 12.02 12.02
CA ALA A 59 -6.63 11.83 10.58
C ALA A 59 -8.10 11.99 10.13
N LEU A 60 -8.29 12.69 9.01
CA LEU A 60 -9.57 12.77 8.33
C LEU A 60 -9.79 11.49 7.52
N PHE A 61 -10.88 10.77 7.77
CA PHE A 61 -11.29 9.60 6.99
C PHE A 61 -12.54 9.93 6.17
N ILE A 62 -12.42 9.89 4.84
CA ILE A 62 -13.54 10.04 3.92
C ILE A 62 -14.16 8.66 3.72
N ARG A 63 -15.40 8.51 4.18
CA ARG A 63 -16.11 7.22 4.18
C ARG A 63 -16.72 6.92 2.82
N ASP A 64 -16.72 5.64 2.47
CA ASP A 64 -17.50 5.09 1.35
C ASP A 64 -18.98 5.43 1.51
N ALA A 65 -19.66 5.62 0.38
CA ALA A 65 -21.11 5.78 0.36
C ALA A 65 -21.79 4.46 0.77
N PRO A 66 -22.91 4.52 1.52
CA PRO A 66 -23.64 3.32 1.90
C PRO A 66 -24.22 2.64 0.65
N ILE A 67 -23.92 1.35 0.49
CA ILE A 67 -24.35 0.55 -0.64
C ILE A 67 -25.82 0.11 -0.43
N PRO A 68 -26.75 0.40 -1.36
CA PRO A 68 -28.13 -0.09 -1.28
C PRO A 68 -28.21 -1.62 -1.43
N MET A 69 -29.20 -2.26 -0.80
CA MET A 69 -29.39 -3.71 -0.93
C MET A 69 -29.74 -4.10 -2.39
N GLY A 70 -29.14 -5.20 -2.88
CA GLY A 70 -29.50 -5.82 -4.16
C GLY A 70 -28.87 -5.18 -5.41
N VAL A 71 -27.85 -4.33 -5.26
CA VAL A 71 -27.13 -3.75 -6.41
C VAL A 71 -26.02 -4.67 -6.90
N THR A 72 -25.81 -4.72 -8.22
CA THR A 72 -24.77 -5.54 -8.86
C THR A 72 -23.46 -4.79 -9.07
N ASP A 73 -23.48 -3.46 -9.04
CA ASP A 73 -22.30 -2.58 -9.18
C ASP A 73 -21.92 -1.97 -7.82
N GLN A 74 -21.57 -2.84 -6.87
CA GLN A 74 -21.21 -2.44 -5.51
C GLN A 74 -20.03 -1.45 -5.53
N ALA A 75 -19.02 -1.69 -6.37
CA ALA A 75 -17.85 -0.84 -6.46
C ALA A 75 -18.19 0.61 -6.79
N ARG A 76 -18.98 0.90 -7.84
CA ARG A 76 -19.33 2.31 -8.11
C ARG A 76 -20.26 2.90 -7.08
N GLN A 77 -21.19 2.11 -6.53
CA GLN A 77 -22.17 2.62 -5.56
C GLN A 77 -21.56 2.97 -4.21
N SER A 78 -20.38 2.41 -3.90
CA SER A 78 -19.59 2.78 -2.71
C SER A 78 -18.86 4.13 -2.84
N LEU A 79 -18.89 4.79 -4.02
CA LEU A 79 -18.13 6.01 -4.29
C LEU A 79 -18.58 7.18 -3.39
N PRO A 80 -17.68 7.82 -2.63
CA PRO A 80 -17.99 8.99 -1.83
C PRO A 80 -18.65 10.10 -2.68
N PRO A 81 -19.67 10.83 -2.17
CA PRO A 81 -20.40 11.82 -2.95
C PRO A 81 -19.54 12.96 -3.51
N CYS A 82 -18.40 13.25 -2.90
CA CYS A 82 -17.42 14.25 -3.33
C CYS A 82 -16.54 13.78 -4.50
N LEU A 83 -16.66 12.53 -4.94
CA LEU A 83 -15.89 11.97 -6.04
C LEU A 83 -16.80 11.61 -7.22
N GLU A 84 -16.18 11.41 -8.38
CA GLU A 84 -16.83 10.92 -9.59
C GLU A 84 -15.95 9.89 -10.31
N VAL A 85 -16.56 8.94 -11.01
CA VAL A 85 -15.86 8.01 -11.92
C VAL A 85 -16.14 8.44 -13.35
N ARG A 86 -15.10 8.66 -14.14
CA ARG A 86 -15.18 9.02 -15.57
C ARG A 86 -13.98 8.47 -16.34
N GLN A 87 -13.93 8.69 -17.65
CA GLN A 87 -12.77 8.30 -18.46
C GLN A 87 -11.50 8.98 -17.92
N SER A 88 -10.45 8.19 -17.72
CA SER A 88 -9.15 8.66 -17.25
C SER A 88 -8.47 9.56 -18.30
N GLY A 89 -7.65 10.50 -17.84
CA GLY A 89 -6.75 11.26 -18.71
C GLY A 89 -5.51 10.47 -19.14
N ILE A 90 -5.26 9.31 -18.52
CA ILE A 90 -4.16 8.43 -18.85
C ILE A 90 -4.54 7.59 -20.09
N PRO A 91 -3.72 7.59 -21.16
CA PRO A 91 -3.98 6.77 -22.34
C PRO A 91 -4.16 5.29 -21.97
N ASP A 92 -5.18 4.67 -22.54
CA ASP A 92 -5.51 3.24 -22.39
C ASP A 92 -5.81 2.75 -20.95
N ALA A 93 -5.92 3.66 -19.97
CA ALA A 93 -6.23 3.33 -18.57
C ALA A 93 -7.71 3.02 -18.31
N GLY A 94 -8.59 3.30 -19.26
CA GLY A 94 -10.03 3.16 -19.06
C GLY A 94 -10.56 4.23 -18.09
N LEU A 95 -11.19 3.80 -17.00
CA LEU A 95 -11.82 4.71 -16.05
C LEU A 95 -10.85 5.19 -14.98
N GLY A 96 -11.12 6.37 -14.43
CA GLY A 96 -10.40 6.97 -13.31
C GLY A 96 -11.38 7.61 -12.32
N VAL A 97 -10.87 7.89 -11.12
CA VAL A 97 -11.61 8.59 -10.07
C VAL A 97 -11.15 10.03 -10.00
N PHE A 98 -12.09 10.97 -9.92
CA PHE A 98 -11.79 12.39 -9.90
C PHE A 98 -12.47 13.06 -8.72
N ASN A 99 -11.84 14.10 -8.19
CA ASN A 99 -12.49 14.95 -7.19
C ASN A 99 -13.56 15.81 -7.88
N LYS A 100 -14.80 15.80 -7.37
CA LYS A 100 -15.89 16.66 -7.84
C LYS A 100 -16.34 17.67 -6.76
N GLY A 101 -15.95 17.45 -5.51
CA GLY A 101 -16.30 18.28 -4.35
C GLY A 101 -15.27 19.35 -4.07
N GLU A 102 -15.17 19.76 -2.81
CA GLU A 102 -14.13 20.67 -2.32
C GLU A 102 -12.74 20.01 -2.39
N THR A 103 -11.68 20.82 -2.26
CA THR A 103 -10.30 20.31 -2.23
C THR A 103 -10.14 19.31 -1.08
N VAL A 104 -9.69 18.10 -1.41
CA VAL A 104 -9.34 17.09 -0.41
C VAL A 104 -7.99 17.48 0.21
N PRO A 105 -7.90 17.62 1.54
CA PRO A 105 -6.68 18.07 2.20
C PRO A 105 -5.61 16.96 2.22
N VAL A 106 -4.35 17.37 2.37
CA VAL A 106 -3.22 16.49 2.67
C VAL A 106 -3.52 15.71 3.95
N GLY A 107 -3.12 14.44 4.00
CA GLY A 107 -3.34 13.55 5.14
C GLY A 107 -4.77 13.00 5.27
N ALA A 108 -5.70 13.36 4.37
CA ALA A 108 -6.98 12.66 4.29
C ALA A 108 -6.78 11.20 3.88
N HIS A 109 -7.63 10.31 4.40
CA HIS A 109 -7.57 8.88 4.16
C HIS A 109 -8.86 8.38 3.51
N PHE A 110 -8.71 7.43 2.58
CA PHE A 110 -9.76 6.66 1.95
C PHE A 110 -9.59 5.17 2.25
N GLY A 111 -10.71 4.46 2.33
CA GLY A 111 -10.75 3.00 2.47
C GLY A 111 -11.36 2.49 3.77
N PRO A 112 -11.15 1.19 4.08
CA PRO A 112 -10.17 0.30 3.47
C PRO A 112 -10.49 -0.13 2.03
N TYR A 113 -9.47 -0.56 1.27
CA TYR A 113 -9.62 -1.19 -0.04
C TYR A 113 -10.37 -2.52 0.11
N GLN A 114 -11.39 -2.75 -0.71
CA GLN A 114 -12.24 -3.95 -0.61
C GLN A 114 -12.05 -4.87 -1.82
N GLY A 115 -12.21 -6.17 -1.58
CA GLY A 115 -12.08 -7.21 -2.59
C GLY A 115 -12.07 -8.60 -1.97
N ASP A 116 -11.76 -9.59 -2.78
CA ASP A 116 -11.69 -10.98 -2.36
C ASP A 116 -10.33 -11.35 -1.81
N LEU A 117 -10.31 -12.21 -0.79
CA LEU A 117 -9.07 -12.87 -0.38
C LEU A 117 -8.70 -13.92 -1.42
N VAL A 118 -7.52 -13.76 -2.00
CA VAL A 118 -7.00 -14.63 -3.06
C VAL A 118 -5.63 -15.17 -2.68
N ASP A 119 -5.20 -16.24 -3.35
CA ASP A 119 -3.84 -16.73 -3.22
C ASP A 119 -2.82 -15.87 -4.00
N ARG A 120 -1.54 -16.20 -3.84
CA ARG A 120 -0.45 -15.46 -4.50
C ARG A 120 -0.53 -15.57 -6.01
N GLU A 121 -0.90 -16.72 -6.55
CA GLU A 121 -0.89 -16.95 -8.00
C GLU A 121 -1.98 -16.12 -8.68
N GLU A 122 -3.18 -16.12 -8.11
CA GLU A 122 -4.29 -15.30 -8.58
C GLU A 122 -3.98 -13.80 -8.46
N ALA A 123 -3.48 -13.38 -7.30
CA ALA A 123 -3.13 -11.99 -7.05
C ALA A 123 -2.07 -11.48 -8.05
N MET A 124 -1.07 -12.31 -8.37
CA MET A 124 -0.03 -11.96 -9.33
C MET A 124 -0.54 -11.84 -10.77
N LYS A 125 -1.75 -12.29 -11.09
CA LYS A 125 -2.36 -12.15 -12.42
C LYS A 125 -3.34 -10.97 -12.50
N SER A 126 -3.58 -10.27 -11.40
CA SER A 126 -4.57 -9.20 -11.32
C SER A 126 -3.93 -7.83 -11.14
N GLY A 127 -4.38 -6.86 -11.95
CA GLY A 127 -4.06 -5.44 -11.76
C GLY A 127 -4.82 -4.81 -10.58
N TYR A 128 -5.70 -5.54 -9.91
CA TYR A 128 -6.53 -5.03 -8.81
C TYR A 128 -6.09 -5.55 -7.44
N SER A 129 -4.95 -6.25 -7.37
CA SER A 129 -4.50 -6.87 -6.11
C SER A 129 -3.59 -5.98 -5.28
N TRP A 130 -3.68 -6.18 -3.96
CA TRP A 130 -2.77 -5.63 -2.95
C TRP A 130 -2.36 -6.70 -1.94
N VAL A 131 -1.18 -6.54 -1.34
CA VAL A 131 -0.73 -7.38 -0.22
C VAL A 131 -1.18 -6.70 1.08
N ILE A 132 -2.06 -7.35 1.84
CA ILE A 132 -2.64 -6.80 3.09
C ILE A 132 -1.88 -7.27 4.34
N TYR A 133 -1.20 -8.41 4.27
CA TYR A 133 -0.42 -8.96 5.37
C TYR A 133 0.81 -9.70 4.86
N LYS A 134 1.94 -9.54 5.56
CA LYS A 134 3.16 -10.30 5.32
C LYS A 134 3.82 -10.63 6.66
N SER A 135 3.95 -11.92 6.94
CA SER A 135 4.90 -12.45 7.91
C SER A 135 6.01 -13.25 7.21
N THR A 136 6.98 -13.74 7.97
CA THR A 136 8.07 -14.59 7.47
C THR A 136 7.57 -15.85 6.76
N GLN A 137 6.35 -16.32 7.05
CA GLN A 137 5.80 -17.57 6.53
C GLN A 137 4.47 -17.42 5.78
N CYS A 138 3.79 -16.26 5.85
CA CYS A 138 2.46 -16.09 5.25
C CYS A 138 2.31 -14.71 4.60
N GLN A 139 1.74 -14.66 3.41
CA GLN A 139 1.27 -13.44 2.76
C GLN A 139 -0.21 -13.57 2.44
N LYS A 140 -0.98 -12.52 2.71
CA LYS A 140 -2.40 -12.44 2.31
C LYS A 140 -2.58 -11.34 1.28
N TYR A 141 -3.45 -11.61 0.32
CA TYR A 141 -3.74 -10.74 -0.80
C TYR A 141 -5.22 -10.44 -0.84
N ILE A 142 -5.56 -9.21 -1.22
CA ILE A 142 -6.92 -8.78 -1.52
C ILE A 142 -6.99 -8.40 -2.99
N ASP A 143 -8.03 -8.82 -3.71
CA ASP A 143 -8.22 -8.55 -5.13
C ASP A 143 -9.58 -7.88 -5.39
N GLY A 144 -9.55 -6.63 -5.86
CA GLY A 144 -10.74 -5.84 -6.21
C GLY A 144 -11.27 -6.07 -7.63
N ARG A 145 -10.85 -7.14 -8.33
CA ARG A 145 -11.26 -7.41 -9.72
C ARG A 145 -12.77 -7.54 -9.87
N ARG A 146 -13.46 -8.22 -8.95
CA ARG A 146 -14.92 -8.41 -8.99
C ARG A 146 -15.64 -7.18 -8.42
N GLU A 147 -16.32 -6.44 -9.29
CA GLU A 147 -17.05 -5.21 -8.92
C GLU A 147 -18.08 -5.40 -7.80
N MET A 148 -18.69 -6.59 -7.73
CA MET A 148 -19.65 -6.93 -6.69
C MET A 148 -19.06 -7.06 -5.28
N ASN A 149 -17.75 -7.31 -5.17
CA ASN A 149 -17.06 -7.53 -3.89
C ASN A 149 -16.02 -6.44 -3.58
N ALA A 150 -15.84 -5.49 -4.49
CA ALA A 150 -14.89 -4.40 -4.38
C ALA A 150 -15.58 -3.08 -4.06
N ASN A 151 -14.79 -2.09 -3.65
CA ASN A 151 -15.24 -0.71 -3.54
C ASN A 151 -14.65 0.16 -4.68
N TRP A 152 -15.04 1.43 -4.68
CA TRP A 152 -14.70 2.41 -5.71
C TRP A 152 -13.19 2.59 -5.90
N MET A 153 -12.39 2.28 -4.87
CA MET A 153 -10.92 2.40 -4.91
C MET A 153 -10.30 1.53 -6.01
N ARG A 154 -11.00 0.50 -6.52
CA ARG A 154 -10.54 -0.28 -7.68
C ARG A 154 -10.35 0.54 -8.96
N TYR A 155 -11.03 1.67 -9.08
CA TYR A 155 -11.00 2.55 -10.25
C TYR A 155 -9.89 3.62 -10.16
N VAL A 156 -9.15 3.69 -9.05
CA VAL A 156 -8.04 4.64 -8.89
C VAL A 156 -6.84 4.14 -9.67
N ASN A 157 -6.35 4.94 -10.62
CA ASN A 157 -5.21 4.60 -11.45
C ASN A 157 -3.88 4.83 -10.73
N CYS A 158 -2.83 4.14 -11.19
CA CYS A 158 -1.48 4.37 -10.70
C CYS A 158 -0.89 5.68 -11.26
N ALA A 159 -0.23 6.44 -10.39
CA ALA A 159 0.57 7.57 -10.83
C ALA A 159 1.75 7.10 -11.70
N ARG A 160 2.05 7.82 -12.78
CA ARG A 160 3.16 7.53 -13.69
C ARG A 160 4.46 8.19 -13.24
N ASN A 161 4.37 9.20 -12.36
CA ASN A 161 5.47 9.96 -11.81
C ASN A 161 5.05 10.71 -10.54
N ASP A 162 6.02 11.14 -9.74
CA ASP A 162 5.77 11.83 -8.47
C ASP A 162 5.06 13.18 -8.60
N ALA A 163 5.15 13.83 -9.77
CA ALA A 163 4.53 15.15 -9.97
C ALA A 163 3.01 15.07 -10.14
N GLU A 164 2.47 13.94 -10.58
CA GLU A 164 1.02 13.70 -10.69
C GLU A 164 0.48 12.83 -9.54
N GLN A 165 1.35 12.21 -8.75
CA GLN A 165 0.95 11.43 -7.59
C GLN A 165 0.33 12.33 -6.53
N ASN A 166 -0.87 11.97 -6.09
CA ASN A 166 -1.56 12.65 -5.00
C ASN A 166 -2.11 11.70 -3.93
N LEU A 167 -2.01 10.38 -4.16
CA LEU A 167 -2.30 9.34 -3.17
C LEU A 167 -1.10 8.42 -2.96
N VAL A 168 -0.96 7.93 -1.74
CA VAL A 168 -0.05 6.85 -1.36
C VAL A 168 -0.87 5.70 -0.78
N ALA A 169 -0.64 4.48 -1.28
CA ALA A 169 -1.15 3.29 -0.62
C ALA A 169 -0.30 2.94 0.60
N CYS A 170 -0.94 2.92 1.77
CA CYS A 170 -0.33 2.60 3.04
C CYS A 170 -1.12 1.50 3.75
N ARG A 171 -0.42 0.73 4.59
CA ARG A 171 -1.07 -0.22 5.48
C ARG A 171 -1.55 0.50 6.75
N TYR A 172 -2.75 0.17 7.19
CA TYR A 172 -3.28 0.62 8.48
C TYR A 172 -4.17 -0.46 9.10
N ARG A 173 -3.76 -0.97 10.27
CA ARG A 173 -4.43 -2.04 11.03
C ARG A 173 -4.66 -3.31 10.21
N GLY A 174 -3.67 -3.69 9.41
CA GLY A 174 -3.75 -4.88 8.55
C GLY A 174 -4.60 -4.71 7.27
N GLU A 175 -5.08 -3.50 7.00
CA GLU A 175 -5.86 -3.15 5.80
C GLU A 175 -5.08 -2.18 4.90
N ILE A 176 -5.51 -2.03 3.65
CA ILE A 176 -4.92 -1.07 2.68
C ILE A 176 -5.79 0.19 2.61
N LEU A 177 -5.19 1.33 2.89
CA LEU A 177 -5.83 2.65 2.76
C LEU A 177 -5.07 3.50 1.76
N TYR A 178 -5.74 4.49 1.18
CA TYR A 178 -5.08 5.53 0.39
C TYR A 178 -5.04 6.83 1.18
N ARG A 179 -3.82 7.34 1.40
CA ARG A 179 -3.57 8.61 2.09
C ARG A 179 -3.20 9.69 1.08
N CYS A 180 -3.83 10.86 1.18
CA CYS A 180 -3.50 12.01 0.35
C CYS A 180 -2.12 12.55 0.72
N CYS A 181 -1.17 12.49 -0.21
CA CYS A 181 0.16 13.08 -0.03
C CYS A 181 0.26 14.50 -0.61
N GLN A 182 -0.77 14.95 -1.35
CA GLN A 182 -0.91 16.30 -1.89
C GLN A 182 -2.39 16.74 -1.83
N PRO A 183 -2.70 18.05 -1.82
CA PRO A 183 -4.08 18.52 -1.97
C PRO A 183 -4.66 18.08 -3.31
N ILE A 184 -5.90 17.60 -3.33
CA ILE A 184 -6.60 17.18 -4.55
C ILE A 184 -7.72 18.16 -4.84
N ASN A 185 -7.50 19.09 -5.78
CA ASN A 185 -8.46 20.11 -6.16
C ASN A 185 -9.61 19.54 -7.01
N PRO A 186 -10.75 20.25 -7.11
CA PRO A 186 -11.85 19.84 -7.99
C PRO A 186 -11.36 19.61 -9.43
N GLY A 187 -11.81 18.51 -10.05
CA GLY A 187 -11.46 18.09 -11.40
C GLY A 187 -10.17 17.29 -11.53
N GLN A 188 -9.33 17.21 -10.49
CA GLN A 188 -8.09 16.41 -10.54
C GLN A 188 -8.37 14.90 -10.40
N GLU A 189 -7.61 14.09 -11.15
CA GLU A 189 -7.63 12.63 -11.04
C GLU A 189 -6.91 12.19 -9.77
N LEU A 190 -7.50 11.22 -9.06
CA LEU A 190 -6.87 10.54 -7.93
C LEU A 190 -5.90 9.50 -8.50
N LEU A 191 -4.60 9.65 -8.20
CA LEU A 191 -3.53 8.82 -8.73
C LEU A 191 -2.66 8.29 -7.60
N VAL A 192 -2.60 6.96 -7.50
CA VAL A 192 -1.97 6.26 -6.38
C VAL A 192 -0.55 5.80 -6.71
N GLY A 193 0.38 6.11 -5.81
CA GLY A 193 1.69 5.48 -5.70
C GLY A 193 1.74 4.52 -4.52
N TYR A 194 2.95 4.11 -4.15
CA TYR A 194 3.20 3.26 -2.99
C TYR A 194 4.12 3.96 -2.00
N GLU A 195 4.00 3.59 -0.73
CA GLU A 195 4.93 4.02 0.31
C GLU A 195 6.25 3.26 0.16
N GLU A 196 7.39 3.95 0.27
CA GLU A 196 8.70 3.34 0.02
C GLU A 196 9.00 2.21 1.03
N GLU A 197 8.54 2.37 2.26
CA GLU A 197 8.58 1.37 3.33
C GLU A 197 7.74 0.13 2.99
N TYR A 198 6.54 0.32 2.40
CA TYR A 198 5.68 -0.77 1.93
C TYR A 198 6.37 -1.57 0.80
N ALA A 199 7.01 -0.89 -0.14
CA ALA A 199 7.78 -1.55 -1.20
C ALA A 199 9.01 -2.30 -0.68
N LYS A 200 9.76 -1.70 0.25
CA LYS A 200 10.92 -2.33 0.91
C LYS A 200 10.50 -3.60 1.67
N ALA A 201 9.39 -3.53 2.40
CA ALA A 201 8.86 -4.67 3.15
C ALA A 201 8.49 -5.85 2.23
N LEU A 202 8.02 -5.58 1.01
CA LEU A 202 7.60 -6.60 0.05
C LEU A 202 8.73 -7.09 -0.88
N GLY A 203 9.79 -6.30 -1.09
CA GLY A 203 10.96 -6.71 -1.86
C GLY A 203 10.65 -7.04 -3.32
N LEU A 204 11.30 -8.05 -3.90
CA LEU A 204 11.12 -8.42 -5.32
C LEU A 204 9.66 -8.77 -5.69
N THR A 205 8.86 -9.25 -4.74
CA THR A 205 7.44 -9.53 -4.97
C THR A 205 6.65 -8.27 -5.27
N PHE A 206 7.00 -7.15 -4.64
CA PHE A 206 6.38 -5.84 -4.88
C PHE A 206 6.47 -5.44 -6.36
N ASN A 207 7.67 -5.55 -6.94
CA ASN A 207 7.90 -5.14 -8.32
C ASN A 207 6.99 -5.86 -9.30
N SER A 208 6.70 -7.14 -9.06
CA SER A 208 5.79 -7.90 -9.92
C SER A 208 4.33 -7.46 -9.74
N PHE A 209 3.87 -7.29 -8.50
CA PHE A 209 2.52 -6.79 -8.21
C PHE A 209 2.29 -5.39 -8.77
N TRP A 210 3.23 -4.49 -8.50
CA TRP A 210 3.15 -3.09 -8.93
C TRP A 210 3.16 -2.97 -10.46
N LYS A 211 3.97 -3.77 -11.15
CA LYS A 211 3.96 -3.83 -12.61
C LYS A 211 2.59 -4.23 -13.14
N ASN A 212 1.97 -5.26 -12.59
CA ASN A 212 0.66 -5.72 -13.06
C ASN A 212 -0.44 -4.73 -12.70
N LYS A 213 -0.33 -4.04 -11.56
CA LYS A 213 -1.24 -2.95 -11.18
C LYS A 213 -1.17 -1.76 -12.14
N CYS A 214 0.04 -1.38 -12.54
CA CYS A 214 0.28 -0.25 -13.46
C CYS A 214 0.13 -0.61 -14.93
N SER A 215 0.06 -1.91 -15.26
CA SER A 215 -0.13 -2.39 -16.62
C SER A 215 -1.62 -2.57 -16.85
N THR A 216 -2.21 -1.67 -17.64
CA THR A 216 -3.57 -1.77 -18.12
C THR A 216 -3.77 -3.14 -18.79
N ASN A 217 -4.73 -3.94 -18.31
CA ASN A 217 -4.97 -5.30 -18.81
C ASN A 217 -5.45 -5.27 -20.28
N GLU A 218 -4.64 -5.80 -21.20
CA GLU A 218 -4.96 -7.00 -21.99
C GLU A 218 -3.71 -7.54 -22.72
N MET A 219 -3.35 -8.77 -22.32
CA MET A 219 -2.39 -9.72 -22.88
C MET A 219 -1.81 -9.43 -24.29
N THR A 220 -0.52 -9.07 -24.38
CA THR A 220 0.37 -9.65 -25.40
C THR A 220 1.73 -9.96 -24.80
N ASN A 221 2.20 -11.17 -25.10
CA ASN A 221 3.40 -11.81 -24.61
C ASN A 221 4.66 -11.19 -25.26
N ALA A 222 4.86 -9.88 -25.06
CA ALA A 222 6.10 -9.20 -25.40
C ALA A 222 6.89 -9.04 -24.10
N GLN A 223 8.13 -9.53 -24.07
CA GLN A 223 9.03 -9.34 -22.94
C GLN A 223 9.15 -7.84 -22.61
N LEU A 224 8.42 -7.39 -21.58
CA LEU A 224 8.40 -5.98 -21.18
C LEU A 224 9.70 -5.67 -20.44
N GLN A 225 10.61 -5.03 -21.18
CA GLN A 225 11.89 -4.56 -20.67
C GLN A 225 11.68 -3.37 -19.72
N VAL A 226 12.16 -3.48 -18.48
CA VAL A 226 12.16 -2.38 -17.50
C VAL A 226 13.43 -1.57 -17.69
N PHE A 227 13.28 -0.25 -17.77
CA PHE A 227 14.38 0.69 -18.01
C PHE A 227 14.66 1.47 -16.72
N SER A 228 15.71 1.07 -16.01
CA SER A 228 16.12 1.71 -14.76
C SER A 228 17.12 2.85 -15.00
N CYS A 229 17.00 3.93 -14.23
CA CYS A 229 18.00 4.99 -14.23
C CYS A 229 19.28 4.48 -13.55
N SER A 230 20.44 4.80 -14.13
CA SER A 230 21.74 4.43 -13.56
C SER A 230 22.24 5.43 -12.51
N TRP A 231 21.56 6.56 -12.35
CA TRP A 231 21.97 7.68 -11.48
C TRP A 231 20.98 7.98 -10.36
N CYS A 232 19.82 7.33 -10.37
CA CYS A 232 18.90 7.32 -9.25
C CYS A 232 18.13 5.99 -9.23
N SER A 233 17.37 5.77 -8.17
CA SER A 233 16.63 4.52 -7.96
C SER A 233 15.35 4.40 -8.81
N LEU A 234 15.06 5.38 -9.68
CA LEU A 234 13.83 5.42 -10.47
C LEU A 234 13.90 4.45 -11.66
N SER A 235 12.76 3.81 -11.95
CA SER A 235 12.61 2.88 -13.09
C SER A 235 11.37 3.22 -13.90
N TYR A 236 11.44 2.94 -15.19
CA TYR A 236 10.42 3.33 -16.17
C TYR A 236 10.02 2.13 -17.02
N THR A 237 8.74 2.11 -17.41
CA THR A 237 8.15 1.10 -18.29
C THR A 237 8.34 1.41 -19.77
N SER A 238 9.01 2.52 -20.10
CA SER A 238 9.32 2.93 -21.47
C SER A 238 10.68 3.62 -21.54
N GLN A 239 11.47 3.26 -22.54
CA GLN A 239 12.76 3.90 -22.83
C GLN A 239 12.60 5.41 -23.09
N ILE A 240 11.47 5.84 -23.66
CA ILE A 240 11.18 7.26 -23.91
C ILE A 240 11.02 8.02 -22.58
N TYR A 241 10.40 7.41 -21.58
CA TYR A 241 10.22 8.03 -20.26
C TYR A 241 11.51 8.06 -19.46
N LEU A 242 12.31 6.99 -19.50
CA LEU A 242 13.67 7.03 -18.94
C LEU A 242 14.47 8.18 -19.58
N HIS A 243 14.47 8.28 -20.91
CA HIS A 243 15.18 9.33 -21.63
C HIS A 243 14.73 10.76 -21.25
N ASN A 244 13.43 10.98 -21.10
CA ASN A 244 12.89 12.26 -20.64
C ASN A 244 13.31 12.58 -19.19
N HIS A 245 13.30 11.58 -18.30
CA HIS A 245 13.81 11.73 -16.95
C HIS A 245 15.30 12.08 -16.94
N LEU A 246 16.13 11.38 -17.74
CA LEU A 246 17.56 11.63 -17.85
C LEU A 246 17.85 13.05 -18.33
N ARG A 247 17.13 13.53 -19.35
CA ARG A 247 17.28 14.90 -19.86
C ARG A 247 16.93 15.98 -18.84
N ARG A 248 15.98 15.72 -17.94
CA ARG A 248 15.47 16.72 -16.99
C ARG A 248 16.23 16.70 -15.66
N ASN A 249 16.51 15.51 -15.14
CA ASN A 249 16.99 15.33 -13.76
C ASN A 249 18.45 14.89 -13.69
N HIS A 250 19.01 14.35 -14.78
CA HIS A 250 20.41 13.94 -14.89
C HIS A 250 21.08 14.55 -16.13
N TYR A 251 20.74 15.80 -16.47
CA TYR A 251 21.17 16.45 -17.72
C TYR A 251 22.69 16.44 -17.90
N LYS A 252 23.45 16.65 -16.81
CA LYS A 252 24.92 16.71 -16.84
C LYS A 252 25.53 15.33 -17.12
N GLU A 253 24.95 14.29 -16.57
CA GLU A 253 25.37 12.89 -16.72
C GLU A 253 24.93 12.33 -18.08
N TYR A 254 23.70 12.65 -18.48
CA TYR A 254 23.11 12.32 -19.78
C TYR A 254 23.91 12.89 -20.96
N MET A 255 24.42 14.12 -20.85
CA MET A 255 25.28 14.72 -21.89
C MET A 255 26.67 14.06 -21.98
N ARG A 256 27.19 13.47 -20.88
CA ARG A 256 28.48 12.75 -20.90
C ARG A 256 28.37 11.37 -21.56
N THR A 257 27.24 10.68 -21.38
CA THR A 257 27.02 9.35 -21.97
C THR A 257 26.56 9.43 -23.43
N SER A 258 25.82 10.48 -23.81
CA SER A 258 25.41 10.72 -25.20
C SER A 258 26.57 11.10 -26.12
N GLY A 259 27.71 11.52 -25.56
CA GLY A 259 28.95 11.80 -26.31
C GLY A 259 29.79 10.57 -26.66
N GLN A 260 29.44 9.37 -26.16
CA GLN A 260 30.20 8.13 -26.41
C GLN A 260 29.48 7.10 -27.29
N ASN A 261 28.19 7.28 -27.60
CA ASN A 261 27.43 6.42 -28.53
C ASN A 261 26.81 7.23 -29.68
N GLY A 262 27.59 8.14 -30.27
CA GLY A 262 27.20 8.87 -31.47
C GLY A 262 27.56 8.10 -32.74
N PHE A 263 26.68 7.21 -33.22
CA PHE A 263 26.31 7.06 -34.63
C PHE A 263 25.33 5.89 -34.80
N LEU A 264 24.08 6.21 -35.08
CA LEU A 264 23.17 5.51 -36.00
C LEU A 264 21.74 5.89 -35.62
N LEU A 265 21.23 6.89 -36.34
CA LEU A 265 19.90 6.92 -36.96
C LEU A 265 19.58 8.40 -37.21
N LEU A 266 19.78 8.82 -38.46
CA LEU A 266 18.95 9.75 -39.23
C LEU A 266 19.70 10.16 -40.52
N SER A 267 19.58 9.34 -41.57
CA SER A 267 19.48 9.79 -42.97
C SER A 267 18.97 8.60 -43.79
N GLY A 268 17.93 8.70 -44.61
CA GLY A 268 17.11 9.84 -44.96
C GLY A 268 15.79 9.37 -45.57
N GLN A 269 14.84 10.29 -45.61
CA GLN A 269 13.79 10.28 -46.63
C GLN A 269 14.36 10.96 -47.88
N SER A 270 14.26 10.25 -49.00
CA SER A 270 13.95 10.78 -50.32
C SER A 270 13.45 9.63 -51.16
#